data_AF-A0A1B7K2K0-F1
#
_entry.id   AF-A0A1B7K2K0-F1
#
_cell.length_a   1.000
_cell.length_b   1.000
_cell.length_c   1.000
_cell.angle_alpha   90.00
_cell.angle_beta   90.00
_cell.angle_gamma   90.00
#
_symmetry.space_group_name_H-M   'P 1'
#
loop_
_entity.id
_entity.type
_entity.pdbx_description
1 polymer ?
#
loop_
_entity_poly.entity_id
_entity_poly.type
_entity_poly.pdbx_seq_one_letter_code
_entity_poly.pdbx_strand_id
1 'polypeptide(L)'
;MYYSDTPGKNKEAFAKNLIPLQQEYRKIKGVEDAIVYFDTYAEETVTMNMDELDFDMLTKTTGISVTGTKGTGISMKKMQQQMENSGAIEVK
;
A
#
# COMPACT_ATOMS: atom_id res chain seq x y z
N MET A 1 9.53 5.77 -3.57
CA MET A 1 8.85 6.70 -4.51
C MET A 1 9.69 7.94 -4.68
N TYR A 2 10.12 8.31 -5.90
CA TYR A 2 10.98 9.48 -6.12
C TYR A 2 10.16 10.75 -6.30
N TYR A 3 10.65 11.88 -5.78
CA TYR A 3 9.98 13.17 -5.94
C TYR A 3 9.92 13.61 -7.40
N SER A 4 10.88 13.18 -8.23
CA SER A 4 10.91 13.43 -9.67
C SER A 4 9.64 12.99 -10.39
N ASP A 5 8.96 11.97 -9.85
CA ASP A 5 7.79 11.33 -10.45
C ASP A 5 6.50 12.11 -10.10
N THR A 6 6.63 13.17 -9.31
CA THR A 6 5.50 13.96 -8.80
C THR A 6 5.39 15.30 -9.51
N PRO A 7 4.17 15.77 -9.85
CA PRO A 7 3.95 17.15 -10.24
C PRO A 7 4.54 18.13 -9.20
N GLY A 8 5.41 19.04 -9.64
CA GLY A 8 6.14 19.96 -8.76
C GLY A 8 7.53 19.48 -8.31
N LYS A 9 7.85 18.20 -8.51
CA LYS A 9 9.20 17.60 -8.35
C LYS A 9 9.90 17.88 -7.01
N ASN A 10 9.12 18.05 -5.94
CA ASN A 10 9.64 18.39 -4.62
C ASN A 10 8.88 17.67 -3.50
N LYS A 11 9.52 17.62 -2.32
CA LYS A 11 9.02 16.93 -1.13
C LYS A 11 7.66 17.43 -0.66
N GLU A 12 7.41 18.74 -0.70
CA GLU A 12 6.14 19.32 -0.23
C GLU A 12 4.96 18.95 -1.14
N ALA A 13 5.15 19.04 -2.45
CA ALA A 13 4.14 18.66 -3.43
C ALA A 13 3.83 17.15 -3.33
N PHE A 14 4.87 16.34 -3.13
CA PHE A 14 4.72 14.90 -2.93
C PHE A 14 3.97 14.57 -1.64
N ALA A 15 4.36 15.17 -0.51
CA ALA A 15 3.66 14.98 0.76
C ALA A 15 2.18 15.38 0.67
N LYS A 16 1.86 16.52 0.01
CA LYS A 16 0.47 16.97 -0.17
C LYS A 16 -0.39 15.97 -0.94
N ASN A 17 0.17 15.29 -1.95
CA ASN A 17 -0.55 14.29 -2.72
C ASN A 17 -0.73 12.97 -1.96
N LEU A 18 0.20 12.63 -1.05
CA LEU A 18 0.13 11.38 -0.28
C LEU A 18 -0.73 11.47 0.98
N ILE A 19 -0.81 12.63 1.65
CA ILE A 19 -1.59 12.79 2.89
C ILE A 19 -3.02 12.20 2.79
N PRO A 20 -3.79 12.43 1.71
CA PRO A 20 -5.11 11.82 1.56
C PRO A 20 -5.07 10.29 1.52
N LEU A 21 -4.12 9.70 0.79
CA LEU A 21 -3.95 8.24 0.68
C LEU A 21 -3.58 7.63 2.04
N GLN A 22 -2.68 8.27 2.78
CA GLN A 22 -2.30 7.82 4.14
C GLN A 22 -3.49 7.85 5.09
N GLN A 23 -4.33 8.88 4.99
CA GLN A 23 -5.55 8.96 5.78
C GLN A 23 -6.57 7.88 5.40
N GLU A 24 -6.59 7.42 4.15
CA GLU A 24 -7.41 6.28 3.75
C GLU A 24 -6.87 4.98 4.35
N TYR A 25 -5.57 4.71 4.27
CA TYR A 25 -4.98 3.49 4.84
C TYR A 25 -5.15 3.41 6.36
N ARG A 26 -4.94 4.51 7.08
CA ARG A 26 -5.09 4.56 8.55
C ARG A 26 -6.52 4.39 9.07
N LYS A 27 -7.53 4.51 8.20
CA LYS A 27 -8.93 4.22 8.57
C LYS A 27 -9.21 2.72 8.58
N ILE A 28 -8.40 1.92 7.90
CA ILE A 28 -8.58 0.48 7.81
C ILE A 28 -8.08 -0.13 9.12
N LYS A 29 -8.97 -0.78 9.86
CA LYS A 29 -8.58 -1.49 11.08
C LYS A 29 -7.53 -2.56 10.74
N GLY A 30 -6.50 -2.67 11.57
CA GLY A 30 -5.40 -3.60 11.37
C GLY A 30 -4.37 -3.16 10.32
N VAL A 31 -4.45 -1.92 9.81
CA VAL A 31 -3.42 -1.36 8.91
C VAL A 31 -2.66 -0.24 9.62
N GLU A 32 -1.34 -0.36 9.61
CA GLU A 32 -0.42 0.70 10.03
C GLU A 32 0.34 1.22 8.82
N ASP A 33 0.40 2.54 8.67
CA ASP A 33 1.11 3.21 7.57
C ASP A 33 2.13 4.23 8.14
N ALA A 34 3.39 4.02 7.76
CA ALA A 34 4.52 4.86 8.10
C ALA A 34 5.26 5.33 6.83
N ILE A 35 5.58 6.61 6.78
CA ILE A 35 6.36 7.18 5.68
C ILE A 35 7.62 7.87 6.21
N VAL A 36 8.75 7.57 5.57
CA VAL A 36 10.03 8.22 5.82
C VAL A 36 10.41 9.03 4.59
N TYR A 37 10.66 10.32 4.79
CA TYR A 37 11.01 11.25 3.71
C TYR A 37 12.52 11.51 3.68
N PHE A 38 13.19 11.08 2.63
CA PHE A 38 14.59 11.38 2.34
C PHE A 38 14.73 12.59 1.41
N ASP A 39 15.94 12.89 0.96
CA ASP A 39 16.22 14.09 0.16
C ASP A 39 15.64 14.03 -1.26
N THR A 40 15.62 12.84 -1.86
CA THR A 40 15.18 12.65 -3.27
C THR A 40 14.00 11.70 -3.43
N TYR A 41 13.66 10.95 -2.38
CA TYR A 41 12.60 9.96 -2.39
C TYR A 41 11.94 9.84 -1.03
N ALA A 42 10.78 9.20 -0.99
CA ALA A 42 10.19 8.70 0.24
C ALA A 42 10.00 7.19 0.17
N GLU A 43 10.01 6.58 1.35
CA GLU A 43 9.72 5.17 1.58
C GLU A 43 8.46 5.06 2.41
N GLU A 44 7.45 4.36 1.87
CA GLU A 44 6.20 4.05 2.55
C GLU A 44 6.24 2.59 2.99
N THR A 45 6.00 2.35 4.28
CA THR A 45 5.90 1.03 4.88
C THR A 45 4.47 0.85 5.38
N VAL A 46 3.75 -0.07 4.75
CA VAL A 46 2.40 -0.47 5.14
C VAL A 46 2.45 -1.84 5.78
N THR A 47 2.05 -1.92 7.05
CA THR A 47 1.95 -3.17 7.81
C THR A 47 0.49 -3.54 7.97
N MET A 48 0.15 -4.79 7.69
CA MET A 48 -1.23 -5.28 7.78
C MET A 48 -1.31 -6.47 8.74
N ASN A 49 -2.03 -6.30 9.84
CA ASN A 49 -2.35 -7.37 10.77
C ASN A 49 -3.58 -8.15 10.26
N MET A 50 -3.34 -9.32 9.67
CA MET A 50 -4.37 -10.17 9.08
C MET A 50 -5.46 -10.62 10.06
N ASP A 51 -5.17 -10.69 11.36
CA ASP A 51 -6.13 -11.13 12.38
C ASP A 51 -7.17 -10.05 12.71
N GLU A 52 -6.77 -8.78 12.60
CA GLU A 52 -7.62 -7.63 12.92
C GLU A 52 -8.10 -6.87 11.68
N LEU A 53 -7.66 -7.29 10.49
CA LEU A 53 -7.82 -6.57 9.24
C LEU A 53 -9.29 -6.42 8.84
N ASP A 54 -9.71 -5.19 8.56
CA ASP A 54 -11.00 -4.95 7.92
C ASP A 54 -10.91 -5.16 6.39
N PHE A 55 -11.13 -6.41 5.97
CA PHE A 55 -11.18 -6.81 4.56
C PHE A 55 -12.19 -6.03 3.70
N ASP A 56 -13.30 -5.59 4.28
CA ASP A 56 -14.35 -4.90 3.54
C ASP A 56 -13.95 -3.46 3.24
N MET A 57 -13.19 -2.80 4.12
CA MET A 57 -12.56 -1.52 3.82
C MET A 57 -11.36 -1.68 2.89
N LEU A 58 -10.50 -2.67 3.16
CA LEU A 58 -9.27 -2.90 2.39
C LEU A 58 -9.53 -3.07 0.89
N THR A 59 -10.56 -3.84 0.53
CA THR A 59 -10.95 -4.10 -0.88
C THR A 59 -11.51 -2.86 -1.60
N LYS A 60 -11.94 -1.84 -0.85
CA LYS A 60 -12.46 -0.58 -1.39
C LYS A 60 -11.40 0.51 -1.46
N THR A 61 -10.25 0.31 -0.83
CA THR A 61 -9.17 1.29 -0.81
C THR A 61 -8.42 1.31 -2.14
N THR A 62 -8.21 2.51 -2.66
CA THR A 62 -7.50 2.71 -3.92
C THR A 62 -6.07 2.20 -3.82
N GLY A 63 -5.59 1.53 -4.87
CA GLY A 63 -4.21 1.01 -4.93
C GLY A 63 -4.01 -0.37 -4.31
N ILE A 64 -5.01 -0.91 -3.60
CA ILE A 64 -4.95 -2.27 -3.08
C ILE A 64 -5.77 -3.20 -3.98
N SER A 65 -5.10 -4.25 -4.50
CA SER A 65 -5.78 -5.37 -5.15
C SER A 65 -5.48 -6.64 -4.36
N VAL A 66 -6.52 -7.25 -3.78
CA VAL A 66 -6.41 -8.49 -3.03
C VAL A 66 -7.15 -9.63 -3.72
N THR A 67 -6.51 -10.79 -3.80
CA THR A 67 -7.11 -12.03 -4.28
C THR A 67 -7.64 -12.85 -3.10
N GLY A 68 -8.65 -12.32 -2.41
CA GLY A 68 -9.28 -12.98 -1.27
C GLY A 68 -10.55 -12.27 -0.81
N THR A 69 -11.47 -13.01 -0.18
CA THR A 69 -12.69 -12.46 0.42
C THR A 69 -12.73 -12.77 1.91
N LYS A 70 -13.46 -11.95 2.66
CA LYS A 70 -13.75 -12.15 4.09
C LYS A 70 -14.33 -13.56 4.29
N GLY A 71 -13.57 -14.45 4.93
CA GLY A 71 -13.94 -15.85 5.18
C GLY A 71 -13.07 -16.92 4.49
N THR A 72 -12.40 -16.59 3.38
CA THR A 72 -11.39 -17.51 2.76
C THR A 72 -9.95 -17.12 3.09
N GLY A 73 -9.75 -15.91 3.64
CA GLY A 73 -8.45 -15.34 3.95
C GLY A 73 -7.69 -14.88 2.69
N ILE A 74 -6.55 -14.21 2.89
CA ILE A 74 -5.62 -13.94 1.79
C ILE A 74 -4.79 -15.21 1.56
N SER A 75 -4.94 -15.83 0.39
CA SER A 75 -4.07 -16.94 0.01
C SER A 75 -2.75 -16.39 -0.48
N MET A 76 -1.68 -16.58 0.30
CA MET A 76 -0.32 -16.20 -0.08
C MET A 76 0.08 -16.77 -1.44
N LYS A 77 -0.35 -18.01 -1.76
CA LYS A 77 -0.09 -18.64 -3.06
C LYS A 77 -0.78 -17.92 -4.22
N LYS A 78 -2.03 -17.47 -4.04
CA LYS A 78 -2.74 -16.69 -5.07
C LYS A 78 -2.15 -15.30 -5.22
N MET A 79 -1.75 -14.68 -4.11
CA MET A 79 -1.08 -13.38 -4.12
C MET A 79 0.25 -13.47 -4.86
N GLN A 80 1.06 -14.49 -4.60
CA GLN A 80 2.28 -14.76 -5.36
C GLN A 80 2.01 -14.88 -6.87
N GLN A 81 1.05 -15.73 -7.26
CA GLN A 81 0.69 -15.88 -8.68
C GLN A 81 0.20 -14.58 -9.31
N GLN A 82 -0.56 -13.77 -8.58
CA GLN A 82 -1.03 -12.48 -9.06
C GLN A 82 0.13 -11.49 -9.26
N MET A 83 1.09 -11.47 -8.34
CA MET A 83 2.29 -10.63 -8.44
C MET A 83 3.19 -11.09 -9.59
N GLU A 84 3.40 -12.39 -9.78
CA GLU A 84 4.12 -12.94 -10.93
C GLU A 84 3.44 -12.55 -12.25
N ASN A 85 2.10 -12.65 -12.31
CA ASN A 85 1.31 -12.27 -13.48
C ASN A 85 1.33 -10.76 -13.76
N SER A 86 1.53 -9.91 -12.75
CA SER A 86 1.71 -8.46 -12.94
C SER A 86 3.15 -8.09 -13.35
N GLY A 87 4.04 -9.08 -13.46
CA GLY A 87 5.45 -8.90 -13.82
C GLY A 87 6.34 -8.55 -12.64
N ALA A 88 5.86 -8.68 -11.40
CA ALA A 88 6.69 -8.50 -10.22
C ALA A 88 7.70 -9.65 -10.08
N ILE A 89 8.90 -9.31 -9.61
CA ILE A 89 9.98 -10.26 -9.38
C ILE A 89 10.19 -10.39 -7.87
N GLU A 90 10.13 -11.62 -7.36
CA GLU A 90 10.44 -11.91 -5.96
C GLU A 90 11.94 -11.68 -5.70
N VAL A 91 12.24 -10.87 -4.69
CA VAL A 91 13.61 -10.63 -4.20
C VAL A 91 13.70 -11.25 -2.81
N LYS A 92 14.71 -12.11 -2.61
CA LYS A 92 14.93 -12.87 -1.36
C LYS A 92 15.76 -12.10 -0.35
#